data_AF-A0A1W6CII6-F1
#
_entry.id   AF-A0A1W6CII6-F1
#
_cell.length_a   1.000
_cell.length_b   1.000
_cell.length_c   1.000
_cell.angle_alpha   90.00
_cell.angle_beta   90.00
_cell.angle_gamma   90.00
#
_symmetry.space_group_name_H-M   'P 1'
#
loop_
_entity.id
_entity.type
_entity.pdbx_description
1 polymer ?
#
loop_
_entity_poly.entity_id
_entity_poly.type
_entity_poly.pdbx_seq_one_letter_code
_entity_poly.pdbx_strand_id
1 'polypeptide(L)'
;MTGDSAIVLIDCENLTGPRRLEALGRWAGSGRIELFGRETAMAPWRAALARRGETVAAETPVPEDAPSQAADEAIARTVRHMAARPPAGPVVIASNDKGFAADIAHLTAMGIAARQDFDLDECGLLRLVVSEIAGVDGWAAAGGVGDHLIRRFGLDIRGRLPNLASRAGLSVRRDRTGLWLSLEKT
;
A
#
# COMPACT_ATOMS: atom_id res chain seq x y z
N MET A 1 29.80 2.58 10.74
CA MET A 1 29.02 2.74 9.49
C MET A 1 27.77 3.52 9.85
N THR A 2 27.73 4.81 9.57
CA THR A 2 26.47 5.56 9.52
C THR A 2 25.71 4.98 8.34
N GLY A 3 24.78 4.06 8.58
CA GLY A 3 23.90 3.58 7.52
C GLY A 3 23.11 4.78 7.03
N ASP A 4 23.20 5.11 5.74
CA ASP A 4 22.50 6.25 5.19
C ASP A 4 21.01 6.11 5.47
N SER A 5 20.46 7.08 6.20
CA SER A 5 19.08 7.04 6.66
C SER A 5 18.14 7.09 5.45
N ALA A 6 17.13 6.21 5.44
CA ALA A 6 16.21 6.06 4.32
C ALA A 6 15.37 7.32 4.07
N ILE A 7 14.95 7.50 2.81
CA ILE A 7 13.89 8.42 2.42
C ILE A 7 12.62 7.62 2.21
N VAL A 8 11.55 7.95 2.94
CA VAL A 8 10.27 7.24 2.89
C VAL A 8 9.21 8.12 2.25
N LEU A 9 8.65 7.66 1.13
CA LEU A 9 7.54 8.27 0.43
C LEU A 9 6.26 7.52 0.81
N ILE A 10 5.40 8.14 1.62
CA ILE A 10 4.18 7.50 2.13
C ILE A 10 2.99 7.91 1.26
N ASP A 11 2.42 6.92 0.59
CA ASP A 11 1.11 7.01 -0.02
C ASP A 11 0.05 6.82 1.08
N CYS A 12 -0.48 7.94 1.58
CA CYS A 12 -1.35 7.94 2.73
C CYS A 12 -2.71 7.28 2.48
N GLU A 13 -3.10 7.11 1.21
CA GLU A 13 -4.41 6.60 0.80
C GLU A 13 -4.39 5.09 0.59
N ASN A 14 -3.26 4.52 0.14
CA ASN A 14 -3.17 3.09 -0.16
C ASN A 14 -2.63 2.23 0.98
N LEU A 15 -2.14 2.81 2.09
CA LEU A 15 -1.87 2.07 3.32
C LEU A 15 -3.14 1.98 4.15
N THR A 16 -3.80 0.81 4.15
CA THR A 16 -5.17 0.66 4.65
C THR A 16 -5.31 -0.31 5.82
N GLY A 17 -4.22 -0.96 6.23
CA GLY A 17 -4.23 -1.91 7.31
C GLY A 17 -4.62 -1.32 8.66
N PRO A 18 -5.18 -2.15 9.56
CA PRO A 18 -5.62 -1.71 10.88
C PRO A 18 -4.46 -1.21 11.75
N ARG A 19 -3.24 -1.68 11.46
CA ARG A 19 -1.99 -1.31 12.13
C ARG A 19 -1.08 -0.47 11.22
N ARG A 20 -1.62 0.18 10.18
CA ARG A 20 -0.83 0.99 9.23
C ARG A 20 0.07 2.02 9.91
N LEU A 21 -0.46 2.69 10.93
CA LEU A 21 0.29 3.69 11.70
C LEU A 21 1.33 3.05 12.64
N GLU A 22 1.25 1.74 12.88
CA GLU A 22 2.28 1.01 13.60
C GLU A 22 3.43 0.58 12.68
N ALA A 23 3.18 0.46 11.37
CA ALA A 23 4.21 0.22 10.36
C ALA A 23 5.28 1.34 10.33
N LEU A 24 4.97 2.53 10.86
CA LEU A 24 5.94 3.59 11.18
C LEU A 24 7.15 3.10 11.97
N GLY A 25 7.03 2.02 12.75
CA GLY A 25 8.15 1.47 13.52
C GLY A 25 9.25 0.89 12.64
N ARG A 26 8.91 0.46 11.42
CA ARG A 26 9.86 -0.03 10.41
C ARG A 26 10.70 1.10 9.81
N TRP A 27 10.19 2.32 9.90
CA TRP A 27 10.80 3.53 9.36
C TRP A 27 11.31 4.46 10.46
N ALA A 28 11.32 4.01 11.72
CA ALA A 28 11.89 4.77 12.82
C ALA A 28 13.37 5.05 12.55
N GLY A 29 13.79 6.32 12.72
CA GLY A 29 15.15 6.75 12.37
C GLY A 29 15.42 6.88 10.87
N SER A 30 14.39 6.89 10.03
CA SER A 30 14.52 7.33 8.63
C SER A 30 14.99 8.78 8.58
N GLY A 31 15.77 9.13 7.56
CA GLY A 31 16.38 10.45 7.47
C GLY A 31 15.40 11.49 6.96
N ARG A 32 14.39 11.05 6.21
CA ARG A 32 13.40 11.91 5.57
C ARG A 32 12.11 11.13 5.35
N ILE A 33 10.99 11.70 5.79
CA ILE A 33 9.65 11.13 5.58
C ILE A 33 8.82 12.17 4.83
N GLU A 34 8.17 11.77 3.73
CA GLU A 34 7.28 12.60 2.94
C GLU A 34 5.90 11.98 2.84
N LEU A 35 4.85 12.79 2.95
CA LEU A 35 3.47 12.36 2.87
C LEU A 35 2.84 12.80 1.53
N PHE A 36 2.08 11.90 0.92
CA PHE A 36 1.35 12.15 -0.32
C PHE A 36 -0.09 11.71 -0.15
N GLY A 37 -1.02 12.56 -0.59
CA GLY A 37 -2.45 12.22 -0.64
C GLY A 37 -3.35 13.36 -0.19
N ARG A 38 -4.62 13.05 -0.03
CA ARG A 38 -5.65 13.95 0.50
C ARG A 38 -5.41 14.28 1.98
N GLU A 39 -5.90 15.44 2.43
CA GLU A 39 -5.72 15.88 3.83
C GLU A 39 -6.36 14.89 4.82
N THR A 40 -7.53 14.33 4.46
CA THR A 40 -8.22 13.32 5.26
C THR A 40 -7.38 12.06 5.49
N ALA A 41 -6.51 11.71 4.54
CA ALA A 41 -5.58 10.61 4.64
C ALA A 41 -4.28 11.02 5.35
N MET A 42 -3.72 12.20 5.06
CA MET A 42 -2.45 12.67 5.62
C MET A 42 -2.53 13.05 7.11
N ALA A 43 -3.63 13.66 7.57
CA ALA A 43 -3.75 14.13 8.95
C ALA A 43 -3.52 13.04 10.02
N PRO A 44 -4.09 11.82 9.89
CA PRO A 44 -3.77 10.70 10.78
C PRO A 44 -2.28 10.31 10.80
N TRP A 45 -1.60 10.34 9.65
CA TRP A 45 -0.17 10.04 9.55
C TRP A 45 0.67 11.09 10.24
N ARG A 46 0.39 12.37 9.99
CA ARG A 46 1.03 13.51 10.66
C ARG A 46 0.95 13.38 12.18
N ALA A 47 -0.25 13.12 12.71
CA ALA A 47 -0.47 12.93 14.14
C ALA A 47 0.25 11.70 14.71
N ALA A 48 0.34 10.60 13.95
CA ALA A 48 1.05 9.40 14.36
C ALA A 48 2.57 9.58 14.40
N LEU A 49 3.13 10.24 13.39
CA LEU A 49 4.56 10.59 13.31
C LEU A 49 4.95 11.55 14.45
N ALA A 50 4.16 12.60 14.68
CA ALA A 50 4.40 13.56 15.75
C ALA A 50 4.39 12.90 17.14
N ARG A 51 3.48 11.95 17.40
CA ARG A 51 3.45 11.18 18.67
C ARG A 51 4.70 10.32 18.89
N ARG A 52 5.46 10.03 17.84
CA ARG A 52 6.70 9.27 17.88
C ARG A 52 7.95 10.15 17.86
N GLY A 53 7.79 11.47 17.83
CA GLY A 53 8.90 12.42 17.69
C GLY A 53 9.52 12.44 16.30
N GLU A 54 8.85 11.88 15.29
CA GLU A 54 9.29 11.89 13.90
C GLU A 54 8.73 13.11 13.18
N THR A 55 9.55 13.76 12.36
CA THR A 55 9.17 14.97 11.62
C THR A 55 8.85 14.62 10.16
N VAL A 56 7.71 15.12 9.67
CA VAL A 56 7.39 15.11 8.24
C VAL A 56 8.25 16.15 7.54
N ALA A 57 9.11 15.73 6.62
CA ALA A 57 10.01 16.60 5.90
C ALA A 57 9.31 17.38 4.77
N ALA A 58 8.31 16.77 4.14
CA ALA A 58 7.47 17.43 3.15
C ALA A 58 6.08 16.77 3.07
N GLU A 59 5.09 17.56 2.68
CA GLU A 59 3.73 17.09 2.39
C GLU A 59 3.36 17.53 0.98
N THR A 60 2.83 16.60 0.20
CA THR A 60 2.29 16.87 -1.14
C THR A 60 0.78 16.63 -1.10
N PRO A 61 -0.02 17.66 -0.77
CA PRO A 61 -1.46 17.53 -0.73
C PRO A 61 -2.03 17.31 -2.13
N VAL A 62 -2.98 16.38 -2.22
CA VAL A 62 -3.79 16.14 -3.42
C VAL A 62 -5.19 16.73 -3.20
N PRO A 63 -5.73 17.50 -4.16
CA PRO A 63 -7.10 18.00 -4.07
C PRO A 63 -8.12 16.88 -3.89
N GLU A 64 -9.15 17.09 -3.08
CA GLU A 64 -10.16 16.07 -2.79
C GLU A 64 -10.88 15.58 -4.06
N ASP A 65 -11.08 16.47 -5.04
CA ASP A 65 -11.71 16.21 -6.34
C ASP A 65 -10.75 15.68 -7.42
N ALA A 66 -9.45 15.51 -7.10
CA ALA A 66 -8.48 14.98 -8.04
C ALA A 66 -8.77 13.52 -8.41
N PRO A 67 -8.29 13.04 -9.59
CA PRO A 67 -8.34 11.63 -9.94
C PRO A 67 -7.68 10.74 -8.88
N SER A 68 -8.11 9.48 -8.78
CA SER A 68 -7.58 8.53 -7.80
C SER A 68 -6.07 8.26 -7.91
N GLN A 69 -5.48 8.54 -9.09
CA GLN A 69 -4.05 8.34 -9.39
C GLN A 69 -3.18 9.55 -9.02
N ALA A 70 -3.76 10.66 -8.55
CA ALA A 70 -3.01 11.91 -8.38
C ALA A 70 -1.90 11.83 -7.32
N ALA A 71 -2.08 11.01 -6.27
CA ALA A 71 -1.03 10.74 -5.29
C ALA A 71 0.11 9.92 -5.91
N ASP A 72 -0.21 8.87 -6.67
CA ASP A 72 0.78 8.04 -7.38
C ASP A 72 1.60 8.88 -8.36
N GLU A 73 0.95 9.76 -9.12
CA GLU A 73 1.62 10.67 -10.05
C GLU A 73 2.55 11.66 -9.33
N ALA A 74 2.17 12.12 -8.13
CA ALA A 74 3.00 12.99 -7.31
C ALA A 74 4.25 12.26 -6.82
N ILE A 75 4.10 11.02 -6.34
CA ILE A 75 5.21 10.16 -5.95
C ILE A 75 6.13 9.90 -7.14
N ALA A 76 5.59 9.54 -8.31
CA ALA A 76 6.37 9.31 -9.53
C ALA A 76 7.13 10.58 -9.96
N ARG A 77 6.54 11.78 -9.83
CA ARG A 77 7.25 13.05 -10.05
C ARG A 77 8.41 13.24 -9.08
N THR A 78 8.22 12.92 -7.80
CA THR A 78 9.27 12.98 -6.77
C THR A 78 10.40 12.00 -7.07
N VAL A 79 10.07 10.76 -7.44
CA VAL A 79 11.03 9.73 -7.86
C VAL A 79 11.87 10.20 -9.04
N ARG A 80 11.26 10.78 -10.07
CA ARG A 80 12.01 11.34 -11.22
C ARG A 80 12.97 12.46 -10.81
N HIS A 81 12.58 13.31 -9.86
CA HIS A 81 13.49 14.34 -9.32
C HIS A 81 14.66 13.73 -8.56
N MET A 82 14.42 12.68 -7.77
CA MET A 82 15.47 11.95 -7.06
C MET A 82 16.42 11.24 -8.02
N ALA A 83 15.92 10.67 -9.12
CA ALA A 83 16.77 10.08 -10.16
C ALA A 83 17.71 11.12 -10.80
N ALA A 84 17.21 12.35 -11.03
CA ALA A 84 18.02 13.45 -11.56
C ALA A 84 19.03 14.03 -10.54
N ARG A 85 18.71 13.92 -9.24
CA ARG A 85 19.57 14.37 -8.12
C ARG A 85 19.58 13.29 -7.03
N PRO A 86 20.41 12.25 -7.18
CA PRO A 86 20.39 11.08 -6.31
C PRO A 86 20.54 11.45 -4.83
N PRO A 87 19.64 10.96 -3.96
CA PRO A 87 19.82 11.10 -2.53
C PRO A 87 20.97 10.23 -2.02
N ALA A 88 21.49 10.55 -0.85
CA ALA A 88 22.53 9.75 -0.18
C ALA A 88 22.00 8.41 0.35
N GLY A 89 20.69 8.28 0.60
CA GLY A 89 20.08 7.11 1.23
C GLY A 89 19.14 6.32 0.32
N PRO A 90 18.74 5.11 0.76
CA PRO A 90 17.77 4.29 0.04
C PRO A 90 16.40 4.96 0.02
N VAL A 91 15.62 4.70 -1.03
CA VAL A 91 14.25 5.18 -1.19
C VAL A 91 13.27 4.04 -0.90
N VAL A 92 12.30 4.31 -0.03
CA VAL A 92 11.20 3.39 0.29
C VAL A 92 9.91 4.04 -0.18
N ILE A 93 9.19 3.38 -1.08
CA ILE A 93 7.82 3.76 -1.42
C ILE A 93 6.88 2.91 -0.57
N ALA A 94 6.12 3.55 0.31
CA ALA A 94 5.18 2.88 1.19
C ALA A 94 3.77 3.01 0.63
N SER A 95 3.32 1.97 -0.07
CA SER A 95 1.99 1.87 -0.68
C SER A 95 1.64 0.40 -0.86
N ASN A 96 0.36 0.04 -0.76
CA ASN A 96 -0.07 -1.29 -1.16
C ASN A 96 -0.20 -1.45 -2.68
N ASP A 97 -0.36 -0.36 -3.44
CA ASP A 97 -0.58 -0.42 -4.88
C ASP A 97 0.67 -0.93 -5.63
N LYS A 98 0.51 -1.86 -6.57
CA LYS A 98 1.62 -2.37 -7.38
C LYS A 98 2.21 -1.34 -8.36
N GLY A 99 1.56 -0.19 -8.54
CA GLY A 99 1.86 0.83 -9.56
C GLY A 99 3.31 1.33 -9.58
N PHE A 100 4.06 1.19 -8.50
CA PHE A 100 5.42 1.74 -8.35
C PHE A 100 6.56 0.82 -8.81
N ALA A 101 6.27 -0.35 -9.38
CA ALA A 101 7.32 -1.27 -9.85
C ALA A 101 8.26 -0.63 -10.88
N ALA A 102 7.72 0.20 -11.79
CA ALA A 102 8.51 0.91 -12.79
C ALA A 102 9.39 2.01 -12.15
N ASP A 103 8.85 2.74 -11.16
CA ASP A 103 9.58 3.77 -10.43
C ASP A 103 10.76 3.19 -9.63
N ILE A 104 10.55 2.05 -8.98
CA ILE A 104 11.59 1.33 -8.24
C ILE A 104 12.68 0.82 -9.19
N ALA A 105 12.28 0.24 -10.34
CA ALA A 105 13.22 -0.20 -11.36
C ALA A 105 14.05 0.97 -11.91
N HIS A 106 13.41 2.13 -12.12
CA HIS A 106 14.08 3.35 -12.57
C HIS A 106 15.13 3.85 -11.56
N LEU A 107 14.77 3.96 -10.28
CA LEU A 107 15.72 4.33 -9.22
C LEU A 107 16.88 3.34 -9.12
N THR A 108 16.58 2.05 -9.18
CA THR A 108 17.60 0.98 -9.12
C THR A 108 18.57 1.07 -10.29
N ALA A 109 18.08 1.36 -11.50
CA ALA A 109 18.93 1.56 -12.68
C ALA A 109 19.85 2.78 -12.55
N MET A 110 19.49 3.78 -11.73
CA MET A 110 20.30 4.94 -11.41
C MET A 110 21.27 4.72 -10.24
N GLY A 111 21.37 3.48 -9.73
CA GLY A 111 22.23 3.12 -8.61
C GLY A 111 21.66 3.49 -7.24
N ILE A 112 20.39 3.88 -7.15
CA ILE A 112 19.70 4.21 -5.91
C ILE A 112 19.01 2.94 -5.40
N ALA A 113 19.36 2.49 -4.20
CA ALA A 113 18.65 1.37 -3.57
C ALA A 113 17.19 1.77 -3.33
N ALA A 114 16.25 1.08 -3.97
CA ALA A 114 14.83 1.37 -3.86
C ALA A 114 14.02 0.10 -3.59
N ARG A 115 12.96 0.23 -2.80
CA ARG A 115 12.00 -0.86 -2.56
C ARG A 115 10.60 -0.34 -2.27
N GLN A 116 9.65 -1.25 -2.33
CA GLN A 116 8.29 -1.02 -1.86
C GLN A 116 8.07 -1.69 -0.50
N ASP A 117 7.47 -0.96 0.42
CA ASP A 117 7.00 -1.49 1.70
C ASP A 117 5.47 -1.51 1.74
N PHE A 118 4.91 -2.61 2.23
CA PHE A 118 3.47 -2.87 2.35
C PHE A 118 3.06 -2.93 3.82
N ASP A 119 1.88 -2.46 4.19
CA ASP A 119 1.34 -2.63 5.55
C ASP A 119 0.39 -3.83 5.68
N LEU A 120 -0.09 -4.37 4.55
CA LEU A 120 -0.88 -5.59 4.47
C LEU A 120 -0.05 -6.76 3.91
N ASP A 121 -0.29 -7.96 4.44
CA ASP A 121 0.17 -9.22 3.84
C ASP A 121 -0.90 -9.76 2.86
N GLU A 122 -0.63 -10.90 2.21
CA GLU A 122 -1.58 -11.50 1.26
C GLU A 122 -2.97 -11.77 1.88
N CYS A 123 -3.02 -12.11 3.17
CA CYS A 123 -4.29 -12.33 3.88
C CYS A 123 -5.03 -11.01 4.11
N GLY A 124 -4.30 -9.97 4.51
CA GLY A 124 -4.80 -8.62 4.68
C GLY A 124 -5.35 -8.03 3.38
N LEU A 125 -4.63 -8.20 2.27
CA LEU A 125 -5.08 -7.79 0.93
C LEU A 125 -6.35 -8.54 0.51
N LEU A 126 -6.40 -9.86 0.75
CA LEU A 126 -7.60 -10.65 0.45
C LEU A 126 -8.82 -10.15 1.25
N ARG A 127 -8.65 -9.88 2.55
CA ARG A 127 -9.72 -9.35 3.41
C ARG A 127 -10.18 -7.96 2.97
N LEU A 128 -9.23 -7.09 2.61
CA LEU A 128 -9.52 -5.75 2.08
C LEU A 128 -10.41 -5.86 0.84
N VAL A 129 -9.98 -6.61 -0.17
CA VAL A 129 -10.76 -6.73 -1.41
C VAL A 129 -12.14 -7.33 -1.15
N VAL A 130 -12.24 -8.38 -0.32
CA VAL A 130 -13.55 -8.94 0.04
C VAL A 130 -14.45 -7.88 0.69
N SER A 131 -13.92 -7.04 1.60
CA SER A 131 -14.72 -5.96 2.20
C SER A 131 -15.15 -4.89 1.20
N GLU A 132 -14.35 -4.62 0.16
CA GLU A 132 -14.63 -3.58 -0.83
C GLU A 132 -15.71 -4.00 -1.84
N ILE A 133 -15.77 -5.30 -2.19
CA ILE A 133 -16.62 -5.77 -3.28
C ILE A 133 -17.71 -6.77 -2.86
N ALA A 134 -17.79 -7.13 -1.58
CA ALA A 134 -18.89 -7.95 -1.08
C ALA A 134 -20.23 -7.23 -1.34
N GLY A 135 -21.22 -8.00 -1.78
CA GLY A 135 -22.59 -7.51 -1.95
C GLY A 135 -23.28 -7.23 -0.61
N VAL A 136 -24.53 -6.81 -0.68
CA VAL A 136 -25.38 -6.58 0.50
C VAL A 136 -25.55 -7.85 1.35
N ASP A 137 -25.43 -9.02 0.73
CA ASP A 137 -25.48 -10.33 1.39
C ASP A 137 -24.14 -10.73 2.05
N GLY A 138 -23.11 -9.87 2.00
CA GLY A 138 -21.82 -10.11 2.63
C GLY A 138 -20.91 -11.09 1.87
N TRP A 139 -21.27 -11.47 0.64
CA TRP A 139 -20.48 -12.38 -0.18
C TRP A 139 -19.85 -11.68 -1.38
N ALA A 140 -18.59 -12.00 -1.65
CA ALA A 140 -17.84 -11.56 -2.83
C ALA A 140 -17.54 -12.76 -3.74
N ALA A 141 -17.80 -12.61 -5.04
CA ALA A 141 -17.45 -13.64 -6.01
C ALA A 141 -15.91 -13.77 -6.11
N ALA A 142 -15.38 -14.97 -5.95
CA ALA A 142 -13.94 -15.23 -5.93
C ALA A 142 -13.22 -14.79 -7.21
N GLY A 143 -13.90 -14.86 -8.36
CA GLY A 143 -13.37 -14.36 -9.64
C GLY A 143 -13.12 -12.85 -9.58
N GLY A 144 -14.11 -12.07 -9.17
CA GLY A 144 -13.97 -10.62 -9.01
C GLY A 144 -12.94 -10.23 -7.94
N VAL A 145 -12.84 -11.01 -6.86
CA VAL A 145 -11.80 -10.83 -5.85
C VAL A 145 -10.40 -11.04 -6.46
N GLY A 146 -10.21 -12.12 -7.20
CA GLY A 146 -8.96 -12.43 -7.89
C GLY A 146 -8.57 -11.35 -8.90
N ASP A 147 -9.52 -10.88 -9.70
CA ASP A 147 -9.31 -9.82 -10.69
C ASP A 147 -8.90 -8.50 -10.02
N HIS A 148 -9.51 -8.15 -8.88
CA HIS A 148 -9.13 -6.94 -8.15
C HIS A 148 -7.73 -7.06 -7.53
N LEU A 149 -7.42 -8.22 -6.92
CA LEU A 149 -6.11 -8.49 -6.32
C LEU A 149 -4.97 -8.42 -7.33
N ILE A 150 -5.12 -9.08 -8.49
CA ILE A 150 -4.08 -9.05 -9.53
C ILE A 150 -3.96 -7.66 -10.16
N ARG A 151 -5.07 -6.96 -10.38
CA ARG A 151 -5.08 -5.64 -11.02
C ARG A 151 -4.45 -4.58 -10.12
N ARG A 152 -4.81 -4.53 -8.83
CA ARG A 152 -4.40 -3.46 -7.90
C ARG A 152 -3.12 -3.79 -7.12
N PHE A 153 -2.94 -5.05 -6.74
CA PHE A 153 -1.84 -5.46 -5.86
C PHE A 153 -0.86 -6.45 -6.51
N GLY A 154 -1.14 -6.91 -7.73
CA GLY A 154 -0.29 -7.86 -8.45
C GLY A 154 -0.34 -9.28 -7.87
N LEU A 155 -1.28 -9.54 -6.95
CA LEU A 155 -1.38 -10.80 -6.23
C LEU A 155 -2.21 -11.81 -7.04
N ASP A 156 -1.54 -12.85 -7.56
CA ASP A 156 -2.21 -14.01 -8.16
C ASP A 156 -2.53 -15.07 -7.10
N ILE A 157 -3.83 -15.34 -6.94
CA ILE A 157 -4.39 -16.29 -5.97
C ILE A 157 -4.88 -17.60 -6.62
N ARG A 158 -4.72 -17.77 -7.94
CA ARG A 158 -5.15 -18.98 -8.64
C ARG A 158 -4.45 -20.22 -8.07
N GLY A 159 -5.23 -21.26 -7.78
CA GLY A 159 -4.75 -22.48 -7.12
C GLY A 159 -4.41 -22.35 -5.63
N ARG A 160 -4.38 -21.12 -5.08
CA ARG A 160 -4.00 -20.84 -3.68
C ARG A 160 -5.19 -20.43 -2.81
N LEU A 161 -6.30 -20.07 -3.44
CA LEU A 161 -7.44 -19.43 -2.78
C LEU A 161 -8.01 -20.21 -1.57
N PRO A 162 -8.26 -21.53 -1.60
CA PRO A 162 -8.81 -22.22 -0.43
C PRO A 162 -7.93 -22.10 0.83
N ASN A 163 -6.60 -22.24 0.65
CA ASN A 163 -5.64 -22.10 1.74
C ASN A 163 -5.58 -20.64 2.22
N LEU A 164 -5.48 -19.69 1.29
CA LEU A 164 -5.40 -18.27 1.62
C LEU A 164 -6.67 -17.78 2.33
N ALA A 165 -7.85 -18.21 1.89
CA ALA A 165 -9.13 -17.89 2.54
C ALA A 165 -9.18 -18.43 3.97
N SER A 166 -8.75 -19.69 4.19
CA SER A 166 -8.67 -20.27 5.52
C SER A 166 -7.73 -19.50 6.44
N ARG A 167 -6.51 -19.15 5.97
CA ARG A 167 -5.54 -18.34 6.73
C ARG A 167 -6.05 -16.92 7.01
N ALA A 168 -6.76 -16.33 6.05
CA ALA A 168 -7.39 -15.02 6.19
C ALA A 168 -8.65 -15.04 7.07
N GLY A 169 -9.08 -16.21 7.55
CA GLY A 169 -10.26 -16.39 8.38
C GLY A 169 -11.56 -16.10 7.64
N LEU A 170 -11.60 -16.34 6.33
CA LEU A 170 -12.76 -16.14 5.47
C LEU A 170 -13.59 -17.43 5.34
N SER A 171 -14.91 -17.26 5.25
CA SER A 171 -15.80 -18.33 4.82
C SER A 171 -15.73 -18.50 3.31
N VAL A 172 -15.85 -19.76 2.87
CA VAL A 172 -15.85 -20.12 1.46
C VAL A 172 -17.12 -20.89 1.16
N ARG A 173 -17.92 -20.38 0.21
CA ARG A 173 -19.12 -21.05 -0.29
C ARG A 173 -18.94 -21.38 -1.77
N ARG A 174 -19.39 -22.56 -2.18
CA ARG A 174 -19.47 -22.93 -3.60
C ARG A 174 -20.93 -23.24 -3.95
N ASP A 175 -21.42 -22.63 -5.01
CA ASP A 175 -22.73 -22.92 -5.57
C ASP A 175 -22.65 -23.07 -7.11
N ARG A 176 -23.82 -23.11 -7.77
CA ARG A 176 -23.93 -23.26 -9.23
C ARG A 176 -23.35 -22.08 -10.03
N THR A 177 -23.16 -20.92 -9.40
CA THR A 177 -22.67 -19.69 -10.02
C THR A 177 -21.18 -19.48 -9.78
N GLY A 178 -20.58 -20.17 -8.81
CA GLY A 178 -19.13 -20.19 -8.62
C GLY A 178 -18.71 -20.32 -7.17
N LEU A 179 -17.52 -19.80 -6.89
CA LEU A 179 -16.92 -19.75 -5.57
C LEU A 179 -17.09 -18.34 -4.99
N TRP A 180 -17.41 -18.26 -3.71
CA TRP A 180 -17.74 -17.05 -2.99
C TRP A 180 -16.95 -16.97 -1.69
N LEU A 181 -16.57 -15.76 -1.29
CA LEU A 181 -15.81 -15.46 -0.08
C LEU A 181 -16.62 -14.50 0.80
N SER A 182 -16.54 -14.68 2.12
CA SER A 182 -17.11 -13.74 3.08
C SER A 182 -16.21 -13.56 4.29
N LEU A 183 -16.26 -12.35 4.87
CA LEU A 183 -15.63 -12.05 6.17
C LEU A 183 -16.41 -12.64 7.35
N GLU A 184 -17.68 -12.99 7.14
CA GLU A 184 -18.53 -13.60 8.15
C GLU A 184 -18.20 -15.09 8.26
N LYS A 185 -17.98 -15.58 9.48
CA LYS A 185 -17.96 -17.02 9.74
C LYS A 185 -19.40 -17.51 9.75
N THR A 186 -19.77 -18.28 8.73
CA THR A 186 -21.04 -19.02 8.72
C THR A 186 -20.92 -20.27 9.57
#